data_AF-A0A7X1U0H5-F1
#
_entry.id   AF-A0A7X1U0H5-F1
#
_cell.length_a   1.000
_cell.length_b   1.000
_cell.length_c   1.000
_cell.angle_alpha   90.00
_cell.angle_beta   90.00
_cell.angle_gamma   90.00
#
_symmetry.space_group_name_H-M   'P 1'
#
loop_
_entity.id
_entity.type
_entity.pdbx_description
1 polymer ?
#
loop_
_entity_poly.entity_id
_entity_poly.type
_entity_poly.pdbx_seq_one_letter_code
_entity_poly.pdbx_strand_id
1 'polypeptide(L)'
;MDDENTMVYNWSIIPPGERAERAIRGDGMSAGGRRLEPAVANEAEQPIWFRDARMNVGAGNDFVGDVDVNNNFRSVRNMDNQYGIDRQVQKTQTYTGIPGTNTQDRAVQESMGAIADRTLERLGTTDRAIINARRVLLQAVKTVQDGGDPPGVAPTYYRARPTTGILPKGVNWLDALRETMFRPEAEDEFLEPIPVDRR
;
A
#
# COMPACT_ATOMS: atom_id res chain seq x y z
N MET A 1 21.28 -20.81 0.49
CA MET A 1 19.90 -21.27 0.29
C MET A 1 19.09 -20.14 0.87
N ASP A 2 18.80 -19.19 -0.01
CA ASP A 2 18.60 -17.79 0.35
C ASP A 2 17.10 -17.56 0.46
N ASP A 3 16.57 -17.78 1.67
CA ASP A 3 15.13 -17.80 1.95
C ASP A 3 14.61 -16.42 2.43
N GLU A 4 15.10 -15.33 1.83
CA GLU A 4 14.60 -13.96 2.06
C GLU A 4 13.69 -13.47 0.94
N ASN A 5 12.74 -14.30 0.49
CA ASN A 5 11.65 -13.84 -0.38
C ASN A 5 10.65 -12.99 0.43
N THR A 6 11.11 -11.80 0.84
CA THR A 6 10.24 -10.68 1.19
C THR A 6 9.76 -10.09 -0.12
N MET A 7 8.44 -9.95 -0.29
CA MET A 7 7.89 -9.21 -1.44
C MET A 7 8.34 -7.75 -1.35
N VAL A 8 9.34 -7.39 -2.16
CA VAL A 8 9.71 -6.00 -2.40
C VAL A 8 8.71 -5.45 -3.42
N TYR A 9 7.75 -4.66 -2.94
CA TYR A 9 6.93 -3.84 -3.83
C TYR A 9 7.81 -2.70 -4.37
N ASN A 10 8.24 -2.79 -5.63
CA ASN A 10 8.84 -1.66 -6.33
C ASN A 10 7.73 -0.68 -6.75
N TRP A 11 7.31 0.20 -5.84
CA TRP A 11 6.54 1.38 -6.22
C TRP A 11 7.52 2.47 -6.64
N SER A 12 7.79 2.55 -7.95
CA SER A 12 8.41 3.74 -8.52
C SER A 12 7.36 4.85 -8.63
N ILE A 13 7.07 5.52 -7.51
CA ILE A 13 6.44 6.84 -7.56
C ILE A 13 7.55 7.79 -8.00
N ILE A 14 7.56 8.18 -9.27
CA ILE A 14 8.28 9.38 -9.70
C ILE A 14 7.49 10.54 -9.10
N PRO A 15 7.99 11.26 -8.08
CA PRO A 15 7.24 12.35 -7.49
C PRO A 15 7.01 13.44 -8.55
N PRO A 16 5.77 13.98 -8.68
CA PRO A 16 5.55 15.16 -9.49
C PRO A 16 6.24 16.36 -8.83
N GLY A 17 7.30 16.83 -9.47
CA GLY A 17 7.77 18.22 -9.50
C GLY A 17 7.90 18.99 -8.18
N GLU A 18 9.12 19.06 -7.65
CA GLU A 18 9.66 20.31 -7.07
C GLU A 18 11.22 20.31 -7.06
N ARG A 19 11.83 19.90 -8.18
CA ARG A 19 13.28 20.10 -8.45
C ARG A 19 13.59 20.32 -9.94
N ALA A 20 12.61 20.74 -10.74
CA ALA A 20 12.82 20.97 -12.18
C ALA A 20 13.63 22.25 -12.48
N GLU A 21 13.68 23.23 -11.57
CA GLU A 21 14.24 24.55 -11.91
C GLU A 21 15.73 24.74 -11.61
N ARG A 22 16.38 23.85 -10.83
CA ARG A 22 17.82 24.00 -10.52
C ARG A 22 18.74 23.48 -11.63
N ALA A 23 18.19 22.83 -12.66
CA ALA A 23 18.97 22.27 -13.77
C ALA A 23 19.17 23.24 -14.95
N ILE A 24 18.60 24.46 -14.91
CA ILE A 24 18.60 25.38 -16.07
C ILE A 24 19.79 26.37 -16.07
N ARG A 25 20.54 26.54 -14.97
CA ARG A 25 21.79 27.32 -15.03
C ARG A 25 22.98 26.38 -15.16
N GLY A 26 23.47 26.27 -16.40
CA GLY A 26 24.71 25.59 -16.70
C GLY A 26 25.89 26.28 -16.03
N ASP A 27 26.64 25.49 -15.27
CA ASP A 27 28.08 25.66 -15.10
C ASP A 27 28.67 24.25 -15.12
N GLY A 28 29.50 24.01 -16.13
CA GLY A 28 29.98 22.68 -16.50
C GLY A 28 31.17 22.20 -15.68
N MET A 29 31.38 20.89 -15.66
CA MET A 29 32.62 20.26 -16.13
C MET A 29 32.44 18.73 -16.25
N SER A 30 33.15 18.18 -17.23
CA SER A 30 32.90 16.94 -17.95
C SER A 30 33.44 15.66 -17.30
N ALA A 31 32.77 14.52 -17.55
CA ALA A 31 33.37 13.33 -18.19
C ALA A 31 32.32 12.23 -18.46
N GLY A 32 32.03 11.98 -19.75
CA GLY A 32 31.98 10.61 -20.29
C GLY A 32 30.77 9.69 -20.08
N GLY A 33 29.69 10.08 -19.40
CA GLY A 33 28.48 9.26 -19.30
C GLY A 33 27.39 9.72 -20.25
N ARG A 34 27.04 8.93 -21.28
CA ARG A 34 25.79 9.16 -22.04
C ARG A 34 24.64 9.12 -21.04
N ARG A 35 24.05 10.28 -20.74
CA ARG A 35 22.79 10.38 -20.00
C ARG A 35 21.74 9.64 -20.84
N LEU A 36 21.29 8.49 -20.35
CA LEU A 36 20.11 7.83 -20.88
C LEU A 36 18.90 8.67 -20.47
N GLU A 37 18.57 9.67 -21.28
CA GLU A 37 17.21 10.23 -21.25
C GLU A 37 16.27 9.07 -21.63
N PRO A 38 15.30 8.68 -20.79
CA PRO A 38 14.33 7.67 -21.19
C PRO A 38 13.61 8.21 -22.42
N ALA A 39 13.76 7.52 -23.56
CA ALA A 39 12.98 7.80 -24.74
C ALA A 39 11.51 7.83 -24.32
N VAL A 40 10.86 8.99 -24.51
CA VAL A 40 9.44 9.13 -24.22
C VAL A 40 8.71 8.33 -25.30
N ALA A 41 8.60 7.02 -25.09
CA ALA A 41 7.75 6.15 -25.90
C ALA A 41 6.33 6.74 -25.87
N ASN A 42 5.66 6.72 -27.01
CA ASN A 42 4.26 7.12 -27.13
C ASN A 42 3.47 6.46 -25.98
N GLU A 43 2.60 7.22 -25.31
CA GLU A 43 1.84 6.74 -24.16
C GLU A 43 1.00 5.49 -24.47
N ALA A 44 0.57 5.34 -25.72
CA ALA A 44 -0.12 4.15 -26.21
C ALA A 44 0.78 2.90 -26.30
N GLU A 45 2.11 3.07 -26.43
CA GLU A 45 3.11 2.00 -26.56
C GLU A 45 3.71 1.58 -25.21
N GLN A 46 3.40 2.32 -24.15
CA GLN A 46 3.80 1.96 -22.79
C GLN A 46 3.09 0.66 -22.37
N PRO A 47 3.78 -0.23 -21.63
CA PRO A 47 3.15 -1.44 -21.11
C PRO A 47 2.00 -1.09 -20.16
N ILE A 48 0.96 -1.94 -20.12
CA ILE A 48 -0.30 -1.68 -19.39
C ILE A 48 -0.06 -1.35 -17.92
N TRP A 49 0.90 -2.03 -17.26
CA TRP A 49 1.24 -1.74 -15.87
C TRP A 49 1.74 -0.31 -15.63
N PHE A 50 2.43 0.30 -16.60
CA PHE A 50 2.94 1.67 -16.49
C PHE A 50 1.81 2.69 -16.67
N ARG A 51 0.86 2.38 -17.56
CA ARG A 51 -0.30 3.23 -17.85
C ARG A 51 -1.31 3.20 -16.69
N ASP A 52 -1.52 2.04 -16.09
CA ASP A 52 -2.36 1.86 -14.89
C ASP A 52 -1.87 2.71 -13.71
N ALA A 53 -0.56 2.74 -13.47
CA ALA A 53 0.04 3.56 -12.41
C ALA A 53 -0.17 5.07 -12.62
N ARG A 54 -0.26 5.55 -13.86
CA ARG A 54 -0.48 6.98 -14.18
C ARG A 54 -1.95 7.38 -14.25
N MET A 55 -2.82 6.46 -14.66
CA MET A 55 -4.27 6.70 -14.74
C MET A 55 -4.97 6.61 -13.39
N ASN A 56 -4.20 6.40 -12.32
CA ASN A 56 -4.66 6.38 -10.96
C ASN A 56 -5.02 7.79 -10.45
N VAL A 57 -6.08 8.36 -11.01
CA VAL A 57 -6.63 9.66 -10.61
C VAL A 57 -7.67 9.43 -9.53
N GLY A 58 -7.44 10.02 -8.35
CA GLY A 58 -8.33 9.95 -7.19
C GLY A 58 -7.94 8.84 -6.21
N ALA A 59 -8.11 9.13 -4.92
CA ALA A 59 -7.80 8.19 -3.86
C ALA A 59 -8.88 7.10 -3.70
N GLY A 60 -10.06 7.21 -4.32
CA GLY A 60 -11.14 6.22 -4.19
C GLY A 60 -11.84 6.23 -2.81
N ASN A 61 -11.54 7.24 -1.99
CA ASN A 61 -12.04 7.45 -0.64
C ASN A 61 -12.10 8.94 -0.25
N ASP A 62 -12.01 9.87 -1.20
CA ASP A 62 -12.18 11.29 -0.91
C ASP A 62 -13.65 11.60 -0.52
N PHE A 63 -13.83 12.41 0.53
CA PHE A 63 -15.14 12.84 1.02
C PHE A 63 -15.87 13.76 0.05
N VAL A 64 -15.17 14.38 -0.90
CA VAL A 64 -15.78 15.31 -1.86
C VAL A 64 -16.30 14.60 -3.11
N GLY A 65 -15.67 13.50 -3.54
CA GLY A 65 -15.96 12.87 -4.84
C GLY A 65 -16.21 11.37 -4.84
N ASP A 66 -15.70 10.64 -3.85
CA ASP A 66 -15.76 9.16 -3.83
C ASP A 66 -16.73 8.62 -2.79
N VAL A 67 -17.17 9.47 -1.86
CA VAL A 67 -18.08 9.14 -0.75
C VAL A 67 -19.29 10.06 -0.78
N ASP A 68 -20.49 9.48 -0.77
CA ASP A 68 -21.73 10.21 -0.60
C ASP A 68 -22.00 10.46 0.89
N VAL A 69 -21.54 11.61 1.37
CA VAL A 69 -21.69 12.03 2.77
C VAL A 69 -23.15 12.20 3.19
N ASN A 70 -24.07 12.43 2.26
CA ASN A 70 -25.50 12.58 2.54
C ASN A 70 -26.24 11.23 2.57
N ASN A 71 -25.60 10.18 2.06
CA ASN A 71 -26.14 8.82 2.00
C ASN A 71 -25.33 7.87 2.88
N ASN A 72 -25.28 8.17 4.18
CA ASN A 72 -24.59 7.38 5.20
C ASN A 72 -23.12 7.05 4.84
N PHE A 73 -22.41 7.98 4.21
CA PHE A 73 -21.02 7.82 3.78
C PHE A 73 -20.82 6.62 2.85
N ARG A 74 -21.84 6.28 2.05
CA ARG A 74 -21.75 5.20 1.07
C ARG A 74 -20.77 5.59 -0.04
N SER A 75 -19.90 4.68 -0.46
CA SER A 75 -19.03 4.92 -1.62
C SER A 75 -19.86 5.13 -2.89
N VAL A 76 -19.52 6.16 -3.65
CA VAL A 76 -20.15 6.48 -4.94
C VAL A 76 -19.96 5.32 -5.92
N ARG A 77 -18.75 4.74 -5.98
CA ARG A 77 -18.44 3.53 -6.74
C ARG A 77 -18.52 2.31 -5.82
N ASN A 78 -19.44 1.40 -6.10
CA ASN A 78 -19.78 0.27 -5.24
C ASN A 78 -20.29 -0.92 -6.08
N MET A 79 -20.66 -2.01 -5.42
CA MET A 79 -21.12 -3.23 -6.11
C MET A 79 -22.32 -3.00 -7.05
N ASP A 80 -23.25 -2.11 -6.71
CA ASP A 80 -24.47 -1.86 -7.51
C ASP A 80 -24.15 -1.26 -8.89
N ASN A 81 -23.07 -0.49 -8.98
CA ASN A 81 -22.62 0.12 -10.24
C ASN A 81 -21.31 -0.50 -10.76
N GLN A 82 -21.00 -1.72 -10.33
CA GLN A 82 -19.80 -2.45 -10.73
C GLN A 82 -18.52 -1.62 -10.55
N TYR A 83 -18.49 -0.80 -9.51
CA TYR A 83 -17.38 0.09 -9.17
C TYR A 83 -17.00 1.08 -10.28
N GLY A 84 -17.92 1.34 -11.21
CA GLY A 84 -17.68 2.23 -12.35
C GLY A 84 -16.73 1.66 -13.40
N ILE A 85 -16.70 0.34 -13.58
CA ILE A 85 -15.85 -0.32 -14.59
C ILE A 85 -16.11 0.20 -16.02
N ASP A 86 -15.06 0.66 -16.69
CA ASP A 86 -15.07 0.97 -18.12
C ASP A 86 -14.37 -0.15 -18.91
N ARG A 87 -15.12 -0.83 -19.77
CA ARG A 87 -14.62 -1.98 -20.56
C ARG A 87 -13.68 -1.59 -21.69
N GLN A 88 -13.80 -0.38 -22.24
CA GLN A 88 -12.83 0.11 -23.22
C GLN A 88 -11.50 0.42 -22.52
N VAL A 89 -11.55 1.05 -21.35
CA VAL A 89 -10.36 1.30 -20.52
C VAL A 89 -9.73 0.00 -20.06
N GLN A 90 -10.53 -0.97 -19.61
CA GLN A 90 -10.04 -2.31 -19.24
C GLN A 90 -9.31 -3.01 -20.40
N LYS A 91 -9.83 -2.88 -21.63
CA LYS A 91 -9.27 -3.54 -22.79
C LYS A 91 -7.98 -2.86 -23.27
N THR A 92 -7.87 -1.55 -23.09
CA THR A 92 -6.88 -0.75 -23.82
C THR A 92 -5.89 -0.01 -22.94
N GLN A 93 -6.14 0.16 -21.63
CA GLN A 93 -5.35 1.05 -20.77
C GLN A 93 -5.02 0.50 -19.39
N THR A 94 -5.98 -0.02 -18.63
CA THR A 94 -5.78 -0.55 -17.27
C THR A 94 -6.27 -1.99 -17.17
N TYR A 95 -5.78 -2.77 -16.19
CA TYR A 95 -6.19 -4.18 -16.07
C TYR A 95 -7.65 -4.36 -15.63
N THR A 96 -8.15 -3.45 -14.82
CA THR A 96 -9.48 -3.56 -14.21
C THR A 96 -10.52 -2.70 -14.92
N GLY A 97 -10.12 -1.60 -15.58
CA GLY A 97 -11.04 -0.56 -16.05
C GLY A 97 -11.72 0.21 -14.91
N ILE A 98 -11.34 -0.02 -13.65
CA ILE A 98 -11.92 0.63 -12.48
C ILE A 98 -11.03 1.81 -12.08
N PRO A 99 -11.58 3.02 -11.92
CA PRO A 99 -10.78 4.20 -11.57
C PRO A 99 -10.41 4.23 -10.08
N GLY A 100 -9.12 4.50 -9.81
CA GLY A 100 -8.56 4.68 -8.46
C GLY A 100 -8.21 3.37 -7.75
N THR A 101 -6.99 3.24 -7.24
CA THR A 101 -6.47 2.01 -6.60
C THR A 101 -7.35 1.53 -5.45
N ASN A 102 -7.76 2.41 -4.53
CA ASN A 102 -8.59 1.97 -3.41
C ASN A 102 -9.98 1.50 -3.88
N THR A 103 -10.50 2.02 -5.00
CA THR A 103 -11.73 1.51 -5.60
C THR A 103 -11.51 0.11 -6.16
N GLN A 104 -10.36 -0.15 -6.80
CA GLN A 104 -9.99 -1.48 -7.29
C GLN A 104 -9.86 -2.47 -6.13
N ASP A 105 -9.18 -2.09 -5.05
CA ASP A 105 -9.02 -2.93 -3.85
C ASP A 105 -10.38 -3.22 -3.19
N ARG A 106 -11.25 -2.21 -3.10
CA ARG A 106 -12.61 -2.36 -2.57
C ARG A 106 -13.43 -3.33 -3.43
N ALA A 107 -13.34 -3.22 -4.75
CA ALA A 107 -14.03 -4.12 -5.68
C ALA A 107 -13.64 -5.58 -5.43
N VAL A 108 -12.34 -5.86 -5.28
CA VAL A 108 -11.84 -7.20 -4.97
C VAL A 108 -12.28 -7.63 -3.58
N GLN A 109 -12.18 -6.75 -2.57
CA GLN A 109 -12.51 -7.06 -1.19
C GLN A 109 -14.00 -7.41 -1.01
N GLU A 110 -14.89 -6.58 -1.56
CA GLU A 110 -16.34 -6.78 -1.47
C GLU A 110 -16.81 -7.98 -2.31
N SER A 111 -16.12 -8.29 -3.42
CA SER A 111 -16.46 -9.45 -4.26
C SER A 111 -16.31 -10.81 -3.54
N MET A 112 -15.55 -10.87 -2.44
CA MET A 112 -15.46 -12.06 -1.60
C MET A 112 -16.75 -12.35 -0.81
N GLY A 113 -17.71 -11.43 -0.84
CA GLY A 113 -18.94 -11.47 -0.05
C GLY A 113 -18.77 -10.91 1.36
N ALA A 114 -19.90 -10.64 2.03
CA ALA A 114 -19.91 -10.08 3.38
C ALA A 114 -19.16 -10.97 4.39
N ILE A 115 -19.23 -12.30 4.22
CA ILE A 115 -18.45 -13.28 4.95
C ILE A 115 -17.83 -14.22 3.93
N ALA A 116 -16.51 -14.18 3.80
CA ALA A 116 -15.79 -15.04 2.88
C ALA A 116 -15.79 -16.50 3.36
N ASP A 117 -16.20 -17.44 2.51
CA ASP A 117 -16.07 -18.87 2.77
C ASP A 117 -14.61 -19.32 2.60
N ARG A 118 -13.92 -19.49 3.72
CA ARG A 118 -12.50 -19.86 3.76
C ARG A 118 -12.27 -21.37 3.60
N THR A 119 -13.31 -22.20 3.50
CA THR A 119 -13.14 -23.65 3.28
C THR A 119 -12.60 -23.97 1.87
N LEU A 120 -12.78 -23.04 0.94
CA LEU A 120 -12.34 -23.15 -0.45
C LEU A 120 -10.97 -22.53 -0.72
N GLU A 121 -10.40 -21.84 0.28
CA GLU A 121 -9.19 -21.04 0.11
C GLU A 121 -7.93 -21.91 0.06
N ARG A 122 -7.03 -21.61 -0.89
CA ARG A 122 -5.73 -22.28 -1.05
C ARG A 122 -4.61 -21.25 -1.06
N LEU A 123 -3.96 -21.11 0.09
CA LEU A 123 -2.88 -20.13 0.28
C LEU A 123 -1.56 -20.64 -0.29
N GLY A 124 -0.87 -19.78 -1.04
CA GLY A 124 0.45 -20.02 -1.59
C GLY A 124 1.58 -19.53 -0.67
N THR A 125 2.82 -19.68 -1.13
CA THR A 125 4.02 -19.26 -0.40
C THR A 125 4.08 -17.74 -0.18
N THR A 126 3.50 -16.97 -1.10
CA THR A 126 3.41 -15.50 -1.03
C THR A 126 2.45 -15.02 0.06
N ASP A 127 1.55 -15.86 0.55
CA ASP A 127 0.53 -15.52 1.54
C ASP A 127 1.01 -15.64 2.99
N ARG A 128 2.34 -15.71 3.20
CA ARG A 128 2.94 -15.93 4.52
C ARG A 128 2.48 -14.91 5.58
N ALA A 129 2.33 -13.65 5.19
CA ALA A 129 1.83 -12.60 6.08
C ALA A 129 0.38 -12.88 6.52
N ILE A 130 -0.50 -13.26 5.58
CA ILE A 130 -1.90 -13.61 5.85
C ILE A 130 -1.98 -14.82 6.78
N ILE A 131 -1.18 -15.86 6.49
CA ILE A 131 -1.10 -17.09 7.31
C ILE A 131 -0.70 -16.73 8.75
N ASN A 132 0.35 -15.93 8.92
CA ASN A 132 0.84 -15.55 10.24
C ASN A 132 -0.16 -14.68 11.00
N ALA A 133 -0.73 -13.66 10.36
CA ALA A 133 -1.74 -12.80 10.97
C ALA A 133 -2.93 -13.62 11.48
N ARG A 134 -3.44 -14.56 10.67
CA ARG A 134 -4.56 -15.42 11.08
C ARG A 134 -4.21 -16.37 12.21
N ARG A 135 -2.99 -16.91 12.24
CA ARG A 135 -2.52 -17.73 13.38
C ARG A 135 -2.50 -16.92 14.67
N VAL A 136 -2.01 -15.68 14.64
CA VAL A 136 -2.00 -14.78 15.80
C VAL A 136 -3.42 -14.48 16.27
N LEU A 137 -4.34 -14.16 15.34
CA LEU A 137 -5.74 -13.88 15.69
C LEU A 137 -6.45 -15.10 16.28
N LEU A 138 -6.27 -16.29 15.71
CA LEU A 138 -6.84 -17.52 16.25
C LEU A 138 -6.28 -17.86 17.63
N GLN A 139 -5.00 -17.61 17.86
CA GLN A 139 -4.39 -17.77 19.18
C GLN A 139 -4.99 -16.78 20.18
N ALA A 140 -5.14 -15.51 19.79
CA ALA A 140 -5.75 -14.48 20.63
C ALA A 140 -7.18 -14.85 21.04
N VAL A 141 -8.01 -15.33 20.10
CA VAL A 141 -9.37 -15.79 20.40
C VAL A 141 -9.37 -16.91 21.45
N LYS A 142 -8.51 -17.93 21.30
CA LYS A 142 -8.41 -19.02 22.29
C LYS A 142 -7.96 -18.53 23.65
N THR A 143 -6.91 -17.71 23.70
CA THR A 143 -6.39 -17.17 24.96
C THR A 143 -7.44 -16.36 25.72
N VAL A 144 -8.22 -15.53 25.02
CA VAL A 144 -9.33 -14.78 25.63
C VAL A 144 -10.44 -15.71 26.11
N GLN A 145 -10.79 -16.75 25.37
CA GLN A 145 -11.78 -17.75 25.79
C GLN A 145 -11.36 -18.48 27.07
N ASP A 146 -10.06 -18.71 27.24
CA ASP A 146 -9.47 -19.32 28.44
C ASP A 146 -9.28 -18.33 29.60
N GLY A 147 -9.71 -17.06 29.44
CA GLY A 147 -9.64 -16.02 30.46
C GLY A 147 -8.29 -15.31 30.59
N GLY A 148 -7.40 -15.47 29.61
CA GLY A 148 -6.08 -14.83 29.58
C GLY A 148 -6.02 -13.58 28.69
N ASP A 149 -4.90 -12.87 28.79
CA ASP A 149 -4.59 -11.73 27.92
C ASP A 149 -3.99 -12.19 26.58
N PRO A 150 -4.55 -11.78 25.42
CA PRO A 150 -4.08 -12.22 24.12
C PRO A 150 -2.70 -11.63 23.75
N PRO A 151 -1.97 -12.23 22.79
CA PRO A 151 -0.78 -11.61 22.23
C PRO A 151 -1.12 -10.24 21.63
N GLY A 152 -0.23 -9.26 21.85
CA GLY A 152 -0.41 -7.91 21.35
C GLY A 152 -1.20 -6.98 22.28
N VAL A 153 -1.35 -7.27 23.57
CA VAL A 153 -1.88 -6.26 24.52
C VAL A 153 -0.82 -5.26 25.01
N ALA A 154 0.46 -5.62 24.90
CA ALA A 154 1.56 -4.76 25.34
C ALA A 154 1.84 -3.63 24.34
N PRO A 155 2.23 -2.42 24.76
CA PRO A 155 2.47 -1.27 23.86
C PRO A 155 3.74 -1.42 22.99
N THR A 156 4.43 -2.57 23.02
CA THR A 156 5.74 -2.80 22.42
C THR A 156 5.77 -2.59 20.90
N TYR A 157 4.62 -2.62 20.23
CA TYR A 157 4.49 -2.43 18.79
C TYR A 157 3.93 -1.05 18.40
N TYR A 158 3.54 -0.18 19.33
CA TYR A 158 2.98 1.15 19.01
C TYR A 158 3.98 2.07 18.30
N ARG A 159 5.27 1.78 18.44
CA ARG A 159 6.36 2.51 17.77
C ARG A 159 6.63 2.02 16.36
N ALA A 160 6.04 0.89 15.96
CA ALA A 160 6.17 0.39 14.60
C ALA A 160 5.45 1.34 13.65
N ARG A 161 6.15 1.81 12.62
CA ARG A 161 5.58 2.67 11.58
C ARG A 161 5.92 2.15 10.18
N PRO A 162 5.04 2.39 9.19
CA PRO A 162 5.39 2.13 7.81
C PRO A 162 6.58 3.01 7.41
N THR A 163 7.53 2.43 6.68
CA THR A 163 8.67 3.13 6.11
C THR A 163 8.88 2.67 4.68
N THR A 164 9.52 3.52 3.88
CA THR A 164 9.92 3.21 2.51
C THR A 164 11.34 3.68 2.29
N GLY A 165 12.12 2.94 1.52
CA GLY A 165 13.50 3.26 1.24
C GLY A 165 13.98 2.60 -0.03
N ILE A 166 14.82 3.32 -0.78
CA ILE A 166 15.54 2.79 -1.94
C ILE A 166 16.91 2.33 -1.43
N LEU A 167 17.16 1.03 -1.50
CA LEU A 167 18.40 0.43 -0.98
C LEU A 167 19.25 -0.15 -2.12
N PRO A 168 20.59 -0.11 -2.01
CA PRO A 168 21.47 -0.84 -2.92
C PRO A 168 21.17 -2.34 -2.90
N LYS A 169 21.38 -3.01 -4.04
CA LYS A 169 21.21 -4.46 -4.15
C LYS A 169 22.16 -5.18 -3.19
N GLY A 170 21.64 -6.17 -2.47
CA GLY A 170 22.40 -7.01 -1.53
C GLY A 170 22.45 -6.48 -0.09
N VAL A 171 21.88 -5.30 0.18
CA VAL A 171 21.68 -4.81 1.55
C VAL A 171 20.48 -5.51 2.18
N ASN A 172 20.64 -6.02 3.41
CA ASN A 172 19.50 -6.51 4.18
C ASN A 172 18.57 -5.34 4.52
N TRP A 173 17.35 -5.39 4.01
CA TRP A 173 16.41 -4.27 4.10
C TRP A 173 15.92 -4.04 5.53
N LEU A 174 15.81 -5.10 6.33
CA LEU A 174 15.30 -5.01 7.70
C LEU A 174 16.31 -4.28 8.57
N ASP A 175 17.59 -4.63 8.47
CA ASP A 175 18.65 -3.94 9.19
C ASP A 175 18.76 -2.48 8.76
N ALA A 176 18.73 -2.21 7.45
CA ALA A 176 18.86 -0.87 6.92
C ALA A 176 17.71 0.08 7.29
N LEU A 177 16.49 -0.45 7.43
CA LEU A 177 15.30 0.35 7.71
C LEU A 177 14.86 0.29 9.18
N ARG A 178 15.52 -0.51 10.02
CA ARG A 178 15.09 -0.76 11.41
C ARG A 178 14.86 0.51 12.21
N GLU A 179 15.81 1.45 12.17
CA GLU A 179 15.72 2.73 12.87
C GLU A 179 14.56 3.58 12.35
N THR A 180 14.24 3.46 11.07
CA THR A 180 13.08 4.17 10.49
C THR A 180 11.76 3.45 10.75
N MET A 181 11.77 2.14 11.02
CA MET A 181 10.57 1.35 11.35
C MET A 181 10.14 1.54 12.80
N PHE A 182 11.09 1.80 13.71
CA PHE A 182 10.82 1.93 15.14
C PHE A 182 11.32 3.27 15.66
N ARG A 183 10.40 4.13 16.13
CA ARG A 183 10.78 5.42 16.73
C ARG A 183 11.64 5.24 18.00
N PRO A 184 12.69 6.05 18.23
CA PRO A 184 13.44 6.04 19.50
C PRO A 184 12.58 6.49 20.70
N GLU A 185 12.94 6.03 21.90
CA GLU A 185 12.17 6.28 23.13
C GLU A 185 12.18 7.76 23.59
N ALA A 186 13.17 8.54 23.17
CA ALA A 186 13.42 9.89 23.65
C ALA A 186 12.50 10.96 23.04
N GLU A 187 11.66 10.63 22.05
CA GLU A 187 10.78 11.56 21.33
C GLU A 187 9.30 11.46 21.78
N ASP A 188 9.02 10.77 22.88
CA ASP A 188 7.68 10.51 23.42
C ASP A 188 7.08 11.70 24.22
N GLU A 189 7.75 12.86 24.30
CA GLU A 189 7.31 14.05 25.08
C GLU A 189 5.97 14.69 24.66
N PHE A 190 5.44 14.36 23.47
CA PHE A 190 4.28 15.08 22.89
C PHE A 190 3.00 14.25 22.72
N LEU A 191 2.97 12.99 23.20
CA LEU A 191 1.76 12.17 23.16
C LEU A 191 1.29 11.90 24.58
N GLU A 192 0.42 12.77 25.10
CA GLU A 192 -0.34 12.40 26.29
C GLU A 192 -1.13 11.11 26.00
N PRO A 193 -1.12 10.13 26.92
CA PRO A 193 -1.86 8.90 26.72
C PRO A 193 -3.35 9.23 26.56
N ILE A 194 -3.96 8.73 25.48
CA ILE A 194 -5.41 8.84 25.29
C ILE A 194 -6.08 8.12 26.47
N PRO A 195 -6.91 8.81 27.29
CA PRO A 195 -7.54 8.19 28.42
C PRO A 195 -8.46 7.07 27.93
N VAL A 196 -8.10 5.83 28.28
CA VAL A 196 -8.94 4.66 28.02
C VAL A 196 -9.89 4.54 29.20
N ASP A 197 -11.10 5.08 29.06
CA ASP A 197 -12.19 4.84 30.01
C ASP A 197 -12.57 3.35 29.94
N ARG A 198 -12.17 2.58 30.95
CA ARG A 198 -12.61 1.19 31.11
C ARG A 198 -14.04 1.23 31.62
N ARG A 199 -15.01 1.16 30.70
CA ARG A 199 -16.40 0.83 31.02
C ARG A 199 -16.56 -0.65 31.31
#